data_AF-A0A431WIM9-F1
#
_entry.id   AF-A0A431WIM9-F1
#
_cell.length_a   1.000
_cell.length_b   1.000
_cell.length_c   1.000
_cell.angle_alpha   90.00
_cell.angle_beta   90.00
_cell.angle_gamma   90.00
#
_symmetry.space_group_name_H-M   'P 1'
#
loop_
_entity.id
_entity.type
_entity.pdbx_description
1 polymer ?
#
loop_
_entity_poly.entity_id
_entity_poly.type
_entity_poly.pdbx_seq_one_letter_code
_entity_poly.pdbx_strand_id
1 'polypeptide(L)' 'MWEVLLTKLTALIALGIGGLLIVLFPLIDKENKHISWICLLIGGFIIVMLIYWILGDVFFRSQFFGL' A
#
# COMPACT_ATOMS: atom_id res chain seq x y z
N MET A 1 8.71 -1.97 -21.37
CA MET A 1 8.61 -3.26 -20.63
C MET A 1 9.27 -3.19 -19.25
N TRP A 2 10.52 -2.70 -19.13
CA TRP A 2 11.21 -2.55 -17.83
C TRP A 2 10.47 -1.65 -16.84
N GLU A 3 9.92 -0.53 -17.32
CA GLU A 3 9.13 0.41 -16.51
C GLU A 3 7.91 -0.25 -15.89
N VAL A 4 7.17 -1.07 -16.64
CA VAL A 4 5.99 -1.80 -16.14
C VAL A 4 6.38 -2.81 -15.06
N LEU A 5 7.53 -3.47 -15.21
CA LEU A 5 8.05 -4.41 -14.21
C LEU A 5 8.41 -3.68 -12.91
N LEU A 6 9.07 -2.53 -13.03
CA LEU A 6 9.39 -1.64 -11.91
C LEU A 6 8.12 -1.15 -11.20
N THR A 7 7.15 -0.63 -11.94
CA THR A 7 5.85 -0.18 -11.41
C THR A 7 5.14 -1.27 -10.60
N LYS A 8 5.08 -2.50 -11.14
CA LYS A 8 4.45 -3.64 -10.45
C LYS A 8 5.24 -4.08 -9.22
N LEU A 9 6.56 -4.09 -9.29
CA LEU A 9 7.43 -4.44 -8.17
C LEU A 9 7.31 -3.41 -7.04
N THR A 10 7.31 -2.11 -7.37
CA THR A 10 7.10 -1.03 -6.41
C THR A 10 5.73 -1.12 -5.75
N ALA A 11 4.67 -1.41 -6.52
CA ALA A 11 3.34 -1.62 -5.96
C ALA A 11 3.28 -2.83 -5.00
N LEU A 12 3.94 -3.94 -5.37
CA LEU A 12 4.01 -5.13 -4.54
C LEU A 12 4.75 -4.88 -3.22
N ILE A 13 5.90 -4.20 -3.27
CA ILE A 13 6.69 -3.85 -2.09
C ILE A 13 5.91 -2.89 -1.20
N ALA A 14 5.25 -1.88 -1.77
CA ALA A 14 4.47 -0.90 -1.02
C ALA A 14 3.23 -1.55 -0.35
N LEU A 15 2.58 -2.51 -1.00
CA LEU A 15 1.51 -3.33 -0.38
C LEU A 15 2.06 -4.18 0.76
N GLY A 16 3.22 -4.81 0.56
CA GLY A 16 3.90 -5.60 1.59
C GLY A 16 4.22 -4.75 2.83
N ILE A 17 4.81 -3.56 2.63
CA ILE A 17 5.17 -2.64 3.72
C ILE A 17 3.91 -2.10 4.41
N GLY A 18 2.93 -1.62 3.66
CA GLY A 18 1.68 -1.09 4.20
C GLY A 18 0.91 -2.16 5.00
N GLY A 19 0.84 -3.38 4.48
CA GLY A 19 0.27 -4.53 5.19
C GLY A 19 1.05 -4.89 6.45
N LEU A 20 2.39 -4.88 6.41
CA LEU A 20 3.22 -5.15 7.58
C LEU A 20 2.98 -4.14 8.70
N LEU A 21 2.87 -2.86 8.36
CA LEU A 21 2.57 -1.79 9.33
C LEU A 21 1.23 -2.04 10.04
N ILE A 22 0.22 -2.53 9.32
CA ILE A 22 -1.10 -2.86 9.89
C ILE A 22 -1.01 -4.13 10.75
N VAL A 23 -0.28 -5.15 10.33
CA VAL A 23 -0.11 -6.41 11.10
C VAL A 23 0.73 -6.19 12.36
N LEU A 24 1.69 -5.26 12.34
CA LEU A 24 2.46 -4.88 13.52
C LEU A 24 1.68 -4.00 14.49
N PHE A 25 0.50 -3.48 14.12
CA PHE A 25 -0.35 -2.68 14.99
C PHE A 25 -0.54 -3.27 16.40
N PRO A 26 -1.02 -4.52 16.58
CA PRO A 26 -1.18 -5.12 17.92
C PRO A 26 0.13 -5.27 18.70
N LEU A 27 1.27 -5.36 18.01
CA LEU A 27 2.58 -5.45 18.64
C LEU A 27 3.02 -4.07 19.17
N ILE A 28 2.79 -3.02 18.38
CA ILE A 28 3.13 -1.64 18.74
C ILE A 28 2.15 -1.09 19.79
N ASP A 29 0.87 -1.51 19.75
CA ASP A 29 -0.16 -1.11 20.71
C ASP A 29 0.18 -1.48 22.16
N LYS A 30 0.88 -2.61 22.34
CA LYS A 30 1.37 -3.05 23.66
C LYS A 30 2.42 -2.12 24.26
N GLU A 31 3.25 -1.48 23.44
CA GLU A 31 4.33 -0.61 23.92
C GLU A 31 3.90 0.86 23.97
N ASN A 32 3.24 1.34 22.92
CA ASN A 32 2.84 2.74 22.82
C ASN A 32 1.61 2.93 21.94
N LYS A 33 0.48 3.19 22.60
CA LYS A 33 -0.84 3.38 21.97
C LYS A 33 -0.89 4.54 20.97
N HIS A 34 -0.09 5.60 21.16
CA HIS A 34 -0.06 6.73 20.24
C HIS A 34 0.71 6.40 18.96
N ILE A 35 1.85 5.72 19.08
CA ILE A 35 2.63 5.28 17.90
C ILE A 35 1.85 4.22 17.11
N SER A 36 1.14 3.33 17.80
CA SER A 36 0.26 2.33 17.20
C SER A 36 -0.79 2.96 16.26
N TRP A 37 -1.50 3.97 16.74
CA TRP A 37 -2.49 4.71 15.94
C TRP A 37 -1.87 5.45 14.75
N ILE A 38 -0.68 6.04 14.93
CA ILE A 38 0.05 6.70 13.85
C ILE A 38 0.46 5.67 12.77
N CYS A 39 0.96 4.50 13.17
CA CYS A 39 1.30 3.42 12.24
C CYS A 39 0.09 2.92 11.45
N LEU A 40 -1.08 2.80 12.09
CA LEU A 40 -2.31 2.39 11.41
C LEU A 40 -2.78 3.48 10.41
N LEU A 41 -2.74 4.75 10.81
CA LEU A 41 -3.05 5.87 9.91
C LEU A 41 -2.11 5.94 8.71
N ILE A 42 -0.81 5.78 8.93
CA ILE A 42 0.20 5.79 7.86
C ILE A 42 0.03 4.57 6.95
N GLY A 43 -0.15 3.37 7.50
CA GLY A 43 -0.39 2.15 6.73
C GLY A 43 -1.65 2.25 5.88
N GLY A 44 -2.75 2.75 6.46
CA GLY A 44 -4.00 3.04 5.75
C GLY A 44 -3.83 4.07 4.64
N PHE A 45 -3.11 5.16 4.91
CA PHE A 45 -2.83 6.21 3.93
C PHE A 45 -2.01 5.67 2.74
N ILE A 46 -1.00 4.85 3.00
CA ILE A 46 -0.19 4.19 1.95
C ILE A 46 -1.06 3.29 1.08
N ILE A 47 -1.97 2.53 1.67
CA ILE A 47 -2.90 1.67 0.91
C ILE A 47 -3.86 2.51 0.06
N VAL A 48 -4.43 3.58 0.61
CA VAL A 48 -5.32 4.48 -0.14
C VAL A 48 -4.58 5.15 -1.30
N MET A 49 -3.35 5.62 -1.07
CA MET A 49 -2.51 6.17 -2.14
C MET A 49 -2.20 5.14 -3.21
N LEU A 50 -1.89 3.89 -2.82
CA LEU A 50 -1.66 2.79 -3.75
C LEU A 50 -2.89 2.51 -4.61
N ILE A 51 -4.06 2.42 -3.99
CA ILE A 51 -5.34 2.18 -4.69
C ILE A 51 -5.62 3.34 -5.65
N TYR A 52 -5.44 4.58 -5.20
CA TYR A 52 -5.61 5.76 -6.04
C TYR A 52 -4.64 5.76 -7.24
N TRP A 53 -3.39 5.38 -7.00
CA TRP A 53 -2.38 5.29 -8.05
C TRP A 53 -2.70 4.17 -9.06
N ILE A 54 -3.10 3.00 -8.59
CA ILE A 54 -3.54 1.88 -9.45
C ILE A 54 -4.78 2.26 -10.28
N LEU A 55 -5.74 2.99 -9.71
CA LEU A 55 -6.95 3.45 -10.41
C LEU A 55 -6.68 4.59 -11.40
N GLY A 56 -5.71 5.46 -11.10
CA GLY A 56 -5.30 6.59 -11.95
C GLY A 56 -4.41 6.17 -13.12
N ASP A 57 -3.74 5.02 -13.03
CA ASP A 57 -2.87 4.50 -14.07
C ASP A 57 -3.71 3.82 -15.18
N VAL A 58 -3.74 4.44 -16.36
CA VAL A 58 -4.51 3.99 -17.54
C VAL A 58 -4.14 2.55 -17.94
N PHE A 59 -2.90 2.14 -17.68
CA PHE A 59 -2.37 0.81 -18.03
C PHE A 59 -2.87 -0.28 -17.08
N PHE A 60 -3.07 0.02 -15.80
CA PHE A 60 -3.72 -0.91 -14.86
C PHE A 60 -5.21 -1.00 -15.12
N ARG A 61 -5.84 0.13 -15.47
CA ARG A 61 -7.27 0.19 -15.78
C ARG A 61 -7.62 -0.66 -16.99
N SER A 62 -6.83 -0.64 -18.05
CA SER A 62 -7.05 -1.51 -19.23
C SER A 62 -6.78 -3.00 -18.93
N GLN A 63 -5.76 -3.35 -18.14
CA GLN A 63 -5.50 -4.75 -17.76
C GLN A 63 -6.55 -5.34 -16.80
N PHE A 64 -7.15 -4.54 -15.92
CA PHE A 64 -8.14 -5.04 -14.94
C PHE A 64 -9.59 -4.89 -15.41
N PHE A 65 -9.93 -3.81 -16.11
CA PHE A 65 -11.30 -3.58 -16.61
C PHE A 65 -11.52 -4.04 -18.06
N GLY A 66 -10.47 -4.48 -18.77
CA GLY A 66 -10.63 -5.09 -20.10
C GLY A 66 -11.23 -4.15 -21.15
N LEU A 67 -10.88 -2.86 -21.11
CA LEU A 67 -11.24 -1.85 -22.12
C LEU A 67 -9.98 -1.36 -22.84
#